data_AF-A0A1Q5TXQ4-F1
#
_entry.id   AF-A0A1Q5TXQ4-F1
#
_cell.length_a   1.000
_cell.length_b   1.000
_cell.length_c   1.000
_cell.angle_alpha   90.00
_cell.angle_beta   90.00
_cell.angle_gamma   90.00
#
_symmetry.space_group_name_H-M   'P 1'
#
loop_
_entity.id
_entity.type
_entity.pdbx_description
1 polymer ?
#
loop_
_entity_poly.entity_id
_entity_poly.type
_entity_poly.pdbx_seq_one_letter_code
_entity_poly.pdbx_strand_id
1 'polypeptide(L)'
;MFWIHGGAFTGGSGSDPTFDGGNLASRGDVVVVTINYRLGTLGFLALNDGITNGNYGMADQITALDWVRRNIQDFGGDPNQITIFGQSAGAGSVRALLASPKAQGKFAGAIMQSNLGGLAYGTTYSKYYTIEQEMQVAGNAILSETNCTDASSQLDCLRAVPATTISSLRATTRYLVVDGEYLTSSELNLKDPGSTARVPLMLGTTRDDGATTIGYPKEGETFQQFLNRSGLPPIVAGSQVFPIPSGSNQTLNIFNTTVRVATDGMFRCIDQATAYAGFANKVFPEVFFYEFNRTYPVPEWSPNPPLCQAPVSSDYPNGDPRREYFKCHSGELYYVFGNVVRQGLPLRDEFDLPFQQFVLDSWASFARSFNPTPDTKYTKARGYVNTTRQVEVTGPWTPFKHDSYQLRFLQWPSAMVDLDETEQWFNSQTPSIPQFLRTIIQRPELAALVKVAVHEGQDFDGSIRYYKHRSLKLAVTGDDLKPLVEYIRTTNVSNCDESIQELRSVSMDASVMLQLSQLSSPKSIYLGETSLANAALSDVSFGPPSVRGAIAFIPFNIYTTSQCCILVLVLANEVQNATSHAVHQKRQRGKKENMR
;
A
#
# COMPACT_ATOMS: atom_id res chain seq x y z
N MET A 1 -14.43 14.66 14.15
CA MET A 1 -13.57 14.31 12.99
C MET A 1 -12.84 15.56 12.51
N PHE A 2 -11.51 15.53 12.50
CA PHE A 2 -10.64 16.67 12.18
C PHE A 2 -9.96 16.44 10.82
N TRP A 3 -10.41 17.17 9.80
CA TRP A 3 -10.01 17.01 8.41
C TRP A 3 -8.78 17.84 8.06
N ILE A 4 -7.79 17.19 7.45
CA ILE A 4 -6.59 17.81 6.92
C ILE A 4 -6.58 17.59 5.41
N HIS A 5 -6.77 18.68 4.64
CA HIS A 5 -6.84 18.61 3.18
C HIS A 5 -5.48 18.26 2.54
N GLY A 6 -5.54 17.60 1.38
CA GLY A 6 -4.39 17.35 0.50
C GLY A 6 -4.00 18.56 -0.34
N GLY A 7 -3.32 18.30 -1.47
CA GLY A 7 -2.83 19.35 -2.38
C GLY A 7 -1.31 19.52 -2.35
N ALA A 8 -0.57 18.41 -2.25
CA ALA A 8 0.90 18.37 -2.35
C ALA A 8 1.68 19.24 -1.35
N PHE A 9 1.04 19.74 -0.28
CA PHE A 9 1.54 20.81 0.60
C PHE A 9 1.71 22.17 -0.06
N THR A 10 1.28 22.36 -1.30
CA THR A 10 1.43 23.61 -2.07
C THR A 10 0.10 24.25 -2.44
N GLY A 11 -1.01 23.52 -2.35
CA GLY A 11 -2.35 24.00 -2.69
C GLY A 11 -3.44 23.34 -1.84
N GLY A 12 -4.69 23.72 -2.13
CA GLY A 12 -5.88 23.27 -1.41
C GLY A 12 -6.34 24.25 -0.33
N SER A 13 -7.52 23.98 0.23
CA SER A 13 -8.09 24.76 1.33
C SER A 13 -9.11 23.94 2.09
N GLY A 14 -9.23 24.17 3.40
CA GLY A 14 -10.29 23.58 4.24
C GLY A 14 -11.72 23.97 3.84
N SER A 15 -11.89 24.98 2.98
CA SER A 15 -13.19 25.43 2.46
C SER A 15 -13.58 24.83 1.10
N ASP A 16 -12.83 23.85 0.59
CA ASP A 16 -13.16 23.19 -0.68
C ASP A 16 -14.52 22.47 -0.57
N PRO A 17 -15.47 22.74 -1.49
CA PRO A 17 -16.80 22.14 -1.44
C PRO A 17 -16.78 20.61 -1.63
N THR A 18 -15.73 20.04 -2.23
CA THR A 18 -15.55 18.59 -2.42
C THR A 18 -15.72 17.83 -1.10
N PHE A 19 -15.16 18.37 -0.03
CA PHE A 19 -15.18 17.80 1.31
C PHE A 19 -15.91 18.71 2.31
N ASP A 20 -16.96 19.40 1.83
CA ASP A 20 -17.94 20.03 2.72
C ASP A 20 -18.48 18.99 3.72
N GLY A 21 -18.30 19.28 5.01
CA GLY A 21 -18.60 18.34 6.09
C GLY A 21 -20.08 18.22 6.46
N GLY A 22 -20.99 18.98 5.84
CA GLY A 22 -22.38 19.07 6.29
C GLY A 22 -23.13 17.74 6.23
N ASN A 23 -22.95 16.97 5.14
CA ASN A 23 -23.57 15.66 4.99
C ASN A 23 -22.98 14.63 5.96
N LEU A 24 -21.65 14.61 6.10
CA LEU A 24 -20.95 13.76 7.07
C LEU A 24 -21.37 14.06 8.51
N ALA A 25 -21.48 15.33 8.88
CA ALA A 25 -21.93 15.74 10.21
C ALA A 25 -23.39 15.35 10.49
N SER A 26 -24.30 15.69 9.57
CA SER A 26 -25.74 15.44 9.74
C SER A 26 -26.09 13.95 9.79
N ARG A 27 -25.53 13.15 8.87
CA ARG A 27 -25.81 11.71 8.80
C ARG A 27 -24.96 10.93 9.79
N GLY A 28 -23.68 11.26 9.90
CA GLY A 28 -22.71 10.56 10.73
C GLY A 28 -22.84 10.83 12.21
N ASP A 29 -23.62 11.83 12.64
CA ASP A 29 -23.74 12.21 14.07
C ASP A 29 -22.35 12.46 14.69
N VAL A 30 -21.58 13.32 14.02
CA VAL A 30 -20.22 13.70 14.38
C VAL A 30 -20.02 15.19 14.13
N VAL A 31 -19.16 15.83 14.93
CA VAL A 31 -18.67 17.17 14.60
C VAL A 31 -17.53 17.04 13.57
N VAL A 32 -17.64 17.74 12.44
CA VAL A 32 -16.59 17.82 11.41
C VAL A 32 -15.91 19.17 11.50
N VAL A 33 -14.58 19.16 11.66
CA VAL A 33 -13.74 20.37 11.65
C VAL A 33 -12.84 20.30 10.43
N THR A 34 -12.91 21.30 9.56
CA THR A 34 -11.94 21.50 8.48
C THR A 34 -11.01 22.66 8.85
N ILE A 35 -9.74 22.56 8.47
CA ILE A 35 -8.74 23.58 8.80
C ILE A 35 -8.05 24.11 7.55
N ASN A 36 -7.51 25.32 7.65
CA ASN A 36 -6.48 25.81 6.75
C ASN A 36 -5.15 25.79 7.50
N TYR A 37 -4.09 25.40 6.80
CA TYR A 37 -2.71 25.47 7.29
C TYR A 37 -1.85 26.14 6.21
N ARG A 38 -0.73 26.75 6.59
CA ARG A 38 0.16 27.39 5.60
C ARG A 38 0.73 26.36 4.62
N LEU A 39 0.83 26.78 3.36
CA LEU A 39 1.24 25.94 2.23
C LEU A 39 2.50 26.50 1.56
N GLY A 40 3.17 25.66 0.78
CA GLY A 40 4.35 26.00 -0.02
C GLY A 40 5.48 26.57 0.83
N THR A 41 6.24 27.48 0.21
CA THR A 41 7.33 28.21 0.87
C THR A 41 6.91 28.90 2.17
N LEU A 42 5.67 29.42 2.25
CA LEU A 42 5.16 30.08 3.47
C LEU A 42 4.89 29.10 4.62
N GLY A 43 4.63 27.84 4.31
CA GLY A 43 4.33 26.80 5.28
C GLY A 43 5.50 25.90 5.64
N PHE A 44 6.49 25.74 4.76
CA PHE A 44 7.45 24.64 4.91
C PHE A 44 8.91 25.06 4.81
N LEU A 45 9.23 26.32 4.51
CA LEU A 45 10.62 26.76 4.36
C LEU A 45 11.47 26.52 5.62
N ALA A 46 12.54 25.76 5.49
CA ALA A 46 13.67 25.78 6.42
C ALA A 46 14.90 26.49 5.82
N LEU A 47 15.72 27.11 6.69
CA LEU A 47 17.00 27.73 6.37
C LEU A 47 18.09 27.23 7.33
N ASN A 48 19.36 27.31 6.89
CA ASN A 48 20.51 26.98 7.73
C ASN A 48 20.91 28.15 8.66
N ASP A 49 19.94 28.81 9.28
CA ASP A 49 20.13 29.93 10.21
C ASP A 49 19.90 29.56 11.68
N GLY A 50 19.46 28.32 11.94
CA GLY A 50 19.18 27.78 13.28
C GLY A 50 17.87 28.26 13.92
N ILE A 51 17.10 29.10 13.23
CA ILE A 51 15.82 29.65 13.72
C ILE A 51 14.65 29.35 12.79
N THR A 52 14.90 29.23 11.48
CA THR A 52 13.90 28.96 10.47
C THR A 52 13.91 27.47 10.16
N ASN A 53 13.26 26.66 11.00
CA ASN A 53 13.44 25.19 10.98
C ASN A 53 12.36 24.43 10.19
N GLY A 54 11.53 25.11 9.39
CA GLY A 54 10.47 24.47 8.58
C GLY A 54 9.24 24.06 9.39
N ASN A 55 8.44 23.14 8.82
CA ASN A 55 7.24 22.53 9.44
C ASN A 55 6.15 23.51 9.94
N TYR A 56 6.12 24.77 9.52
CA TYR A 56 5.12 25.73 9.99
C TYR A 56 3.68 25.33 9.65
N GLY A 57 3.44 24.73 8.49
CA GLY A 57 2.14 24.18 8.13
C GLY A 57 1.72 23.03 9.06
N MET A 58 2.66 22.19 9.47
CA MET A 58 2.41 21.15 10.47
C MET A 58 2.16 21.75 11.87
N ALA A 59 2.89 22.80 12.24
CA ALA A 59 2.66 23.54 13.47
C ALA A 59 1.27 24.20 13.50
N ASP A 60 0.78 24.71 12.37
CA ASP A 60 -0.58 25.23 12.24
C ASP A 60 -1.63 24.13 12.48
N GLN A 61 -1.43 22.93 11.92
CA GLN A 61 -2.31 21.79 12.15
C GLN A 61 -2.38 21.40 13.63
N ILE A 62 -1.24 21.37 14.33
CA ILE A 62 -1.19 21.08 15.77
C ILE A 62 -1.85 22.20 16.59
N THR A 63 -1.62 23.46 16.20
CA THR A 63 -2.27 24.62 16.83
C THR A 63 -3.79 24.55 16.68
N ALA A 64 -4.27 24.16 15.49
CA ALA A 64 -5.70 23.95 15.26
C ALA A 64 -6.24 22.77 16.07
N LEU A 65 -5.49 21.67 16.22
CA LEU A 65 -5.86 20.58 17.13
C LEU A 65 -5.96 21.06 18.58
N ASP A 66 -5.03 21.89 19.04
CA ASP A 66 -5.09 22.47 20.39
C ASP A 66 -6.26 23.44 20.58
N TRP A 67 -6.65 24.15 19.54
CA TRP A 67 -7.87 24.93 19.56
C TRP A 67 -9.09 24.01 19.67
N VAL A 68 -9.18 22.95 18.85
CA VAL A 68 -10.30 22.00 18.89
C VAL A 68 -10.40 21.35 20.27
N ARG A 69 -9.31 20.84 20.84
CA ARG A 69 -9.32 20.24 22.19
C ARG A 69 -9.84 21.17 23.28
N ARG A 70 -9.56 22.48 23.16
CA ARG A 70 -9.99 23.48 24.15
C ARG A 70 -11.43 23.96 23.97
N ASN A 71 -11.97 23.93 22.74
CA ASN A 71 -13.22 24.63 22.42
C ASN A 71 -14.33 23.71 21.87
N ILE A 72 -14.02 22.50 21.40
CA ILE A 72 -14.99 21.70 20.63
C ILE A 72 -16.21 21.23 21.44
N GLN A 73 -16.11 21.22 22.77
CA GLN A 73 -17.25 20.93 23.66
C GLN A 73 -18.40 21.91 23.46
N ASP A 74 -18.10 23.20 23.22
CA ASP A 74 -19.11 24.23 22.98
C ASP A 74 -19.87 24.02 21.66
N PHE A 75 -19.33 23.18 20.77
CA PHE A 75 -19.93 22.80 19.49
C PHE A 75 -20.54 21.38 19.54
N GLY A 76 -20.63 20.77 20.73
CA GLY A 76 -21.18 19.42 20.93
C GLY A 76 -20.20 18.28 20.63
N GLY A 77 -18.91 18.56 20.45
CA GLY A 77 -17.88 17.54 20.24
C GLY A 77 -17.19 17.12 21.53
N ASP A 78 -16.67 15.89 21.55
CA ASP A 78 -15.85 15.40 22.67
C ASP A 78 -14.35 15.59 22.35
N PRO A 79 -13.59 16.39 23.13
CA PRO A 79 -12.18 16.65 22.90
C PRO A 79 -11.29 15.42 23.13
N ASN A 80 -11.82 14.35 23.74
CA ASN A 80 -11.13 13.08 23.93
C ASN A 80 -11.42 12.07 22.80
N GLN A 81 -12.38 12.35 21.91
CA GLN A 81 -12.78 11.49 20.80
C GLN A 81 -12.47 12.16 19.44
N ILE A 82 -11.30 12.80 19.34
CA ILE A 82 -10.85 13.42 18.09
C ILE A 82 -10.22 12.35 17.19
N THR A 83 -10.85 12.09 16.04
CA THR A 83 -10.22 11.34 14.94
C THR A 83 -9.65 12.32 13.93
N ILE A 84 -8.34 12.28 13.70
CA ILE A 84 -7.70 13.01 12.58
C ILE A 84 -7.84 12.21 11.30
N PHE A 85 -8.13 12.87 10.19
CA PHE A 85 -8.20 12.23 8.90
C PHE A 85 -7.79 13.16 7.78
N GLY A 86 -7.17 12.62 6.75
CA GLY A 86 -6.69 13.38 5.61
C GLY A 86 -6.48 12.51 4.40
N GLN A 87 -6.37 13.16 3.24
CA GLN A 87 -6.19 12.52 1.95
C GLN A 87 -4.93 13.06 1.24
N SER A 88 -4.19 12.20 0.53
CA SER A 88 -2.97 12.58 -0.19
C SER A 88 -1.91 13.21 0.74
N ALA A 89 -1.43 14.42 0.46
CA ALA A 89 -0.57 15.18 1.37
C ALA A 89 -1.20 15.41 2.77
N GLY A 90 -2.53 15.44 2.87
CA GLY A 90 -3.24 15.45 4.16
C GLY A 90 -3.11 14.13 4.91
N ALA A 91 -3.09 13.00 4.22
CA ALA A 91 -2.75 11.71 4.82
C ALA A 91 -1.26 11.66 5.24
N GLY A 92 -0.37 12.28 4.44
CA GLY A 92 1.02 12.50 4.82
C GLY A 92 1.16 13.37 6.10
N SER A 93 0.27 14.34 6.29
CA SER A 93 0.18 15.10 7.55
C SER A 93 -0.25 14.20 8.71
N VAL A 94 -1.29 13.37 8.53
CA VAL A 94 -1.70 12.40 9.54
C VAL A 94 -0.54 11.48 9.91
N ARG A 95 0.21 10.97 8.93
CA ARG A 95 1.42 10.16 9.15
C ARG A 95 2.47 10.90 9.99
N ALA A 96 2.72 12.17 9.69
CA ALA A 96 3.66 13.00 10.44
C ALA A 96 3.18 13.30 11.86
N LEU A 97 1.89 13.56 12.06
CA LEU A 97 1.29 13.77 13.37
C LEU A 97 1.30 12.50 14.22
N LEU A 98 1.18 11.31 13.62
CA LEU A 98 1.42 10.04 14.31
C LEU A 98 2.86 9.92 14.83
N ALA A 99 3.84 10.46 14.10
CA ALA A 99 5.26 10.43 14.50
C ALA A 99 5.65 11.59 15.44
N SER A 100 4.85 12.64 15.53
CA SER A 100 5.23 13.89 16.19
C SER A 100 5.08 13.82 17.71
N PRO A 101 6.15 14.05 18.51
CA PRO A 101 6.03 14.16 19.96
C PRO A 101 5.07 15.27 20.39
N LYS A 102 4.97 16.35 19.61
CA LYS A 102 4.08 17.48 19.88
C LYS A 102 2.62 17.13 19.67
N ALA A 103 2.28 16.16 18.82
CA ALA A 103 0.89 15.79 18.54
C ALA A 103 0.39 14.59 19.37
N GLN A 104 1.29 13.84 20.01
CA GLN A 104 0.93 12.71 20.86
C GLN A 104 -0.08 13.11 21.95
N GLY A 105 -1.12 12.29 22.12
CA GLY A 105 -2.19 12.53 23.10
C GLY A 105 -3.19 13.62 22.71
N LYS A 106 -3.14 14.17 21.48
CA LYS A 106 -4.11 15.17 21.01
C LYS A 106 -5.29 14.59 20.21
N PHE A 107 -5.22 13.31 19.83
CA PHE A 107 -6.25 12.61 19.07
C PHE A 107 -6.33 11.15 19.50
N ALA A 108 -7.46 10.51 19.25
CA ALA A 108 -7.81 9.17 19.70
C ALA A 108 -7.95 8.16 18.55
N GLY A 109 -8.01 8.61 17.29
CA GLY A 109 -8.01 7.76 16.11
C GLY A 109 -7.40 8.48 14.89
N ALA A 110 -6.95 7.71 13.90
CA ALA A 110 -6.37 8.26 12.67
C ALA A 110 -6.93 7.56 11.42
N ILE A 111 -7.18 8.32 10.35
CA ILE A 111 -7.53 7.80 9.04
C ILE A 111 -6.59 8.39 7.98
N MET A 112 -5.91 7.52 7.23
CA MET A 112 -5.01 7.91 6.14
C MET A 112 -5.57 7.47 4.79
N GLN A 113 -6.06 8.40 3.99
CA GLN A 113 -6.66 8.11 2.68
C GLN A 113 -5.65 8.35 1.56
N SER A 114 -5.31 7.30 0.81
CA SER A 114 -4.33 7.34 -0.27
C SER A 114 -3.03 8.01 0.20
N ASN A 115 -2.41 7.46 1.24
CA ASN A 115 -1.22 8.04 1.83
C ASN A 115 -0.02 7.90 0.88
N LEU A 116 0.59 9.04 0.57
CA LEU A 116 1.81 9.08 -0.23
C LEU A 116 3.00 8.55 0.59
N GLY A 117 3.87 7.81 -0.06
CA GLY A 117 5.11 7.31 0.53
C GLY A 117 5.91 6.47 -0.45
N GLY A 118 6.88 5.71 0.05
CA GLY A 118 7.61 4.75 -0.79
C GLY A 118 8.64 5.43 -1.69
N LEU A 119 8.47 5.31 -3.01
CA LEU A 119 9.46 5.75 -4.02
C LEU A 119 9.06 7.01 -4.79
N ALA A 120 10.00 7.56 -5.56
CA ALA A 120 9.81 8.70 -6.45
C ALA A 120 9.16 9.90 -5.73
N TYR A 121 8.11 10.48 -6.33
CA TYR A 121 7.37 11.63 -5.80
C TYR A 121 6.81 11.38 -4.38
N GLY A 122 6.42 10.14 -4.08
CA GLY A 122 5.87 9.75 -2.78
C GLY A 122 6.91 9.71 -1.65
N THR A 123 8.20 9.53 -1.97
CA THR A 123 9.28 9.34 -0.98
C THR A 123 9.21 10.33 0.18
N THR A 124 9.10 11.63 -0.12
CA THR A 124 9.21 12.72 0.86
C THR A 124 8.03 12.81 1.84
N TYR A 125 6.95 12.07 1.59
CA TYR A 125 5.81 11.98 2.51
C TYR A 125 6.01 10.89 3.58
N SER A 126 6.97 9.99 3.38
CA SER A 126 7.30 8.90 4.30
C SER A 126 8.74 8.91 4.82
N LYS A 127 9.64 9.63 4.12
CA LYS A 127 11.03 9.89 4.48
C LYS A 127 11.26 11.41 4.49
N TYR A 128 11.35 11.98 5.68
CA TYR A 128 11.49 13.42 5.89
C TYR A 128 12.92 13.87 5.67
N TYR A 129 13.10 15.03 5.06
CA TYR A 129 14.41 15.60 4.79
C TYR A 129 15.05 16.16 6.06
N THR A 130 16.37 16.28 6.09
CA THR A 130 17.02 17.24 6.99
C THR A 130 16.84 18.66 6.44
N ILE A 131 17.02 19.68 7.29
CA ILE A 131 17.03 21.09 6.86
C ILE A 131 18.04 21.31 5.72
N GLU A 132 19.23 20.70 5.83
CA GLU A 132 20.26 20.80 4.77
C GLU A 132 19.80 20.20 3.45
N GLN A 133 19.11 19.05 3.47
CA GLN A 133 18.57 18.42 2.27
C GLN A 133 17.47 19.27 1.62
N GLU A 134 16.57 19.86 2.41
CA GLU A 134 15.58 20.79 1.87
C GLU A 134 16.22 22.03 1.24
N MET A 135 17.26 22.59 1.88
CA MET A 135 18.02 23.71 1.33
C MET A 135 18.63 23.38 -0.04
N GLN A 136 19.14 22.15 -0.21
CA GLN A 136 19.68 21.68 -1.49
C GLN A 136 18.61 21.50 -2.56
N VAL A 137 17.43 21.00 -2.18
CA VAL A 137 16.35 20.68 -3.13
C VAL A 137 15.54 21.90 -3.54
N ALA A 138 15.30 22.85 -2.62
CA ALA A 138 14.43 24.00 -2.86
C ALA A 138 14.93 25.32 -2.25
N GLY A 139 15.45 25.32 -1.02
CA GLY A 139 15.76 26.57 -0.30
C GLY A 139 16.75 27.49 -1.03
N ASN A 140 17.85 26.94 -1.57
CA ASN A 140 18.83 27.71 -2.33
C ASN A 140 18.26 28.31 -3.63
N ALA A 141 17.35 27.59 -4.29
CA ALA A 141 16.69 28.10 -5.50
C ALA A 141 15.73 29.24 -5.16
N ILE A 142 14.99 29.14 -4.05
CA ILE A 142 14.12 30.21 -3.55
C ILE A 142 14.93 31.46 -3.23
N LEU A 143 16.04 31.33 -2.52
CA LEU A 143 16.93 32.45 -2.21
C LEU A 143 17.50 33.11 -3.46
N SER A 144 17.86 32.31 -4.46
CA SER A 144 18.34 32.80 -5.76
C SER A 144 17.25 33.57 -6.52
N GLU A 145 16.05 32.98 -6.65
CA GLU A 145 14.91 33.58 -7.36
C GLU A 145 14.42 34.88 -6.71
N THR A 146 14.65 35.05 -5.41
CA THR A 146 14.25 36.24 -4.64
C THR A 146 15.39 37.26 -4.45
N ASN A 147 16.58 36.99 -4.97
CA ASN A 147 17.80 37.77 -4.74
C ASN A 147 18.17 37.91 -3.25
N CYS A 148 17.85 36.89 -2.45
CA CYS A 148 18.13 36.85 -1.01
C CYS A 148 19.36 36.01 -0.64
N THR A 149 20.03 35.36 -1.60
CA THR A 149 21.19 34.48 -1.36
C THR A 149 22.28 35.12 -0.50
N ASP A 150 22.73 36.33 -0.88
CA ASP A 150 23.86 37.03 -0.24
C ASP A 150 23.40 38.06 0.81
N ALA A 151 22.11 38.05 1.18
CA ALA A 151 21.61 38.94 2.21
C ALA A 151 22.24 38.62 3.57
N SER A 152 22.55 39.66 4.35
CA SER A 152 23.09 39.49 5.72
C SER A 152 22.15 38.69 6.62
N SER A 153 20.84 38.80 6.38
CA SER A 153 19.78 37.97 6.94
C SER A 153 18.88 37.51 5.80
N GLN A 154 19.02 36.24 5.42
CA GLN A 154 18.20 35.62 4.37
C GLN A 154 16.71 35.66 4.75
N LEU A 155 16.39 35.42 6.03
CA LEU A 155 15.02 35.47 6.54
C LEU A 155 14.41 36.87 6.42
N ASP A 156 15.13 37.93 6.82
CA ASP A 156 14.58 39.29 6.75
C ASP A 156 14.43 39.76 5.30
N CYS A 157 15.35 39.36 4.42
CA CYS A 157 15.21 39.58 2.99
C CYS A 157 13.93 38.92 2.45
N LEU A 158 13.71 37.63 2.75
CA LEU A 158 12.52 36.90 2.30
C LEU A 158 11.23 37.49 2.87
N ARG A 159 11.23 37.97 4.12
CA ARG A 159 10.08 38.65 4.74
C ARG A 159 9.72 39.97 4.07
N ALA A 160 10.67 40.62 3.42
CA ALA A 160 10.42 41.83 2.63
C ALA A 160 9.84 41.54 1.24
N VAL A 161 9.91 40.29 0.76
CA VAL A 161 9.31 39.87 -0.51
C VAL A 161 7.79 39.71 -0.33
N PRO A 162 6.96 40.25 -1.24
CA PRO A 162 5.51 40.04 -1.17
C PRO A 162 5.15 38.56 -1.14
N ALA A 163 4.23 38.17 -0.26
CA ALA A 163 3.80 36.77 -0.12
C ALA A 163 3.24 36.19 -1.43
N THR A 164 2.57 37.02 -2.25
CA THR A 164 2.09 36.63 -3.58
C THR A 164 3.24 36.24 -4.51
N THR A 165 4.36 36.96 -4.45
CA THR A 165 5.58 36.62 -5.21
C THR A 165 6.19 35.32 -4.72
N ILE A 166 6.31 35.14 -3.40
CA ILE A 166 6.79 33.89 -2.79
C ILE A 166 5.93 32.68 -3.22
N SER A 167 4.61 32.84 -3.26
CA SER A 167 3.69 31.77 -3.67
C SER A 167 3.75 31.43 -5.16
N SER A 168 4.28 32.32 -5.99
CA SER A 168 4.38 32.13 -7.44
C SER A 168 5.78 31.74 -7.92
N LEU A 169 6.73 31.52 -7.01
CA LEU A 169 8.08 31.09 -7.36
C LEU A 169 8.07 29.74 -8.08
N ARG A 170 9.09 29.50 -8.91
CA ARG A 170 9.25 28.21 -9.57
C ARG A 170 9.72 27.17 -8.56
N ALA A 171 10.66 27.53 -7.71
CA ALA A 171 11.05 26.73 -6.55
C ALA A 171 10.05 26.92 -5.40
N THR A 172 9.60 25.81 -4.82
CA THR A 172 8.73 25.81 -3.64
C THR A 172 9.22 24.78 -2.64
N THR A 173 9.18 25.11 -1.35
CA THR A 173 9.27 24.05 -0.33
C THR A 173 7.91 23.40 -0.18
N ARG A 174 7.92 22.08 -0.04
CA ARG A 174 6.72 21.25 0.16
C ARG A 174 7.05 20.02 1.00
N TYR A 175 8.06 20.14 1.86
CA TYR A 175 8.68 19.03 2.53
C TYR A 175 8.49 19.18 4.03
N LEU A 176 8.19 18.06 4.67
CA LEU A 176 8.39 17.96 6.11
C LEU A 176 9.86 17.70 6.36
N VAL A 177 10.40 18.36 7.39
CA VAL A 177 11.81 18.26 7.75
C VAL A 177 11.98 17.75 9.17
N VAL A 178 13.09 17.06 9.43
CA VAL A 178 13.51 16.67 10.78
C VAL A 178 14.08 17.92 11.46
N ASP A 179 13.21 18.64 12.16
CA ASP A 179 13.52 19.91 12.85
C ASP A 179 13.95 19.70 14.32
N GLY A 180 13.79 18.48 14.85
CA GLY A 180 14.10 18.15 16.24
C GLY A 180 13.03 18.61 17.25
N GLU A 181 11.95 19.24 16.81
CA GLU A 181 10.86 19.70 17.67
C GLU A 181 9.51 19.05 17.31
N TYR A 182 9.04 19.24 16.08
CA TYR A 182 7.81 18.62 15.60
C TYR A 182 8.08 17.23 15.02
N LEU A 183 9.22 17.04 14.37
CA LEU A 183 9.67 15.75 13.85
C LEU A 183 11.10 15.48 14.33
N THR A 184 11.24 14.44 15.14
CA THR A 184 12.52 14.01 15.73
C THR A 184 13.12 12.79 15.04
N SER A 185 12.40 12.21 14.08
CA SER A 185 12.83 11.05 13.28
C SER A 185 12.59 11.34 11.79
N SER A 186 13.36 10.67 10.93
CA SER A 186 13.23 10.78 9.48
C SER A 186 12.03 10.03 8.90
N GLU A 187 11.29 9.28 9.72
CA GLU A 187 10.10 8.54 9.32
C GLU A 187 9.23 8.16 10.53
N LEU A 188 8.03 7.67 10.25
CA LEU A 188 7.15 7.04 11.24
C LEU A 188 7.80 5.76 11.79
N ASN A 189 8.12 5.74 13.07
CA ASN A 189 8.77 4.59 13.70
C ASN A 189 7.74 3.53 14.12
N LEU A 190 7.70 2.45 13.35
CA LEU A 190 6.82 1.31 13.60
C LEU A 190 7.48 0.16 14.37
N LYS A 191 8.71 0.35 14.89
CA LYS A 191 9.45 -0.67 15.66
C LYS A 191 9.31 -0.48 17.17
N ASP A 192 9.06 0.76 17.60
CA ASP A 192 8.92 1.13 19.01
C ASP A 192 7.55 1.78 19.27
N PRO A 193 6.62 1.07 19.97
CA PRO A 193 5.32 1.61 20.33
C PRO A 193 5.34 2.93 21.14
N GLY A 194 6.44 3.24 21.84
CA GLY A 194 6.58 4.50 22.58
C GLY A 194 6.88 5.72 21.72
N SER A 195 7.31 5.50 20.47
CA SER A 195 7.77 6.56 19.56
C SER A 195 6.69 7.07 18.60
N THR A 196 5.53 6.41 18.56
CA THR A 196 4.41 6.72 17.66
C THR A 196 3.12 6.85 18.47
N ALA A 197 2.22 7.75 18.07
CA ALA A 197 0.91 7.89 18.69
C ALA A 197 0.11 6.57 18.61
N ARG A 198 -0.17 5.99 19.77
CA ARG A 198 -0.85 4.70 19.90
C ARG A 198 -2.37 4.87 19.82
N VAL A 199 -2.90 4.94 18.60
CA VAL A 199 -4.35 5.07 18.32
C VAL A 199 -4.81 4.07 17.26
N PRO A 200 -6.09 3.63 17.25
CA PRO A 200 -6.65 2.88 16.14
C PRO A 200 -6.44 3.59 14.81
N LEU A 201 -6.09 2.82 13.79
CA LEU A 201 -5.74 3.32 12.48
C LEU A 201 -6.64 2.71 11.40
N MET A 202 -7.22 3.55 10.56
CA MET A 202 -7.78 3.14 9.28
C MET A 202 -6.93 3.72 8.15
N LEU A 203 -6.61 2.93 7.13
CA LEU A 203 -5.86 3.41 5.98
C LEU A 203 -6.22 2.63 4.73
N GLY A 204 -5.98 3.20 3.56
CA GLY A 204 -6.26 2.50 2.31
C GLY A 204 -6.07 3.37 1.09
N THR A 205 -6.15 2.74 -0.06
CA THR A 205 -5.88 3.34 -1.37
C THR A 205 -7.13 3.32 -2.25
N THR A 206 -7.12 4.07 -3.34
CA THR A 206 -7.92 3.72 -4.51
C THR A 206 -7.13 2.72 -5.35
N ARG A 207 -7.82 1.84 -6.11
CA ARG A 207 -7.15 0.77 -6.86
C ARG A 207 -6.08 1.28 -7.83
N ASP A 208 -6.27 2.49 -8.38
CA ASP A 208 -5.39 3.10 -9.38
C ASP A 208 -4.88 4.48 -8.93
N ASP A 209 -4.54 4.64 -7.65
CA ASP A 209 -4.04 5.90 -7.05
C ASP A 209 -2.91 6.55 -7.87
N GLY A 210 -2.00 5.75 -8.41
CA GLY A 210 -0.88 6.21 -9.23
C GLY A 210 -1.29 6.91 -10.53
N ALA A 211 -2.53 6.74 -11.01
CA ALA A 211 -2.99 7.28 -12.29
C ALA A 211 -3.03 8.82 -12.35
N THR A 212 -3.04 9.50 -11.20
CA THR A 212 -2.99 10.97 -11.15
C THR A 212 -1.60 11.51 -10.80
N THR A 213 -0.64 10.66 -10.46
CA THR A 213 0.73 11.07 -10.12
C THR A 213 1.68 11.01 -11.32
N ILE A 214 1.21 10.47 -12.44
CA ILE A 214 1.92 10.36 -13.71
C ILE A 214 1.13 11.05 -14.84
N GLY A 215 1.84 11.46 -15.90
CA GLY A 215 1.18 11.94 -17.13
C GLY A 215 0.69 10.79 -18.01
N TYR A 216 0.41 11.08 -19.27
CA TYR A 216 0.09 10.06 -20.28
C TYR A 216 1.29 9.79 -21.22
N PRO A 217 1.51 8.54 -21.69
CA PRO A 217 2.57 8.24 -22.65
C PRO A 217 2.35 8.94 -23.98
N LYS A 218 3.44 9.37 -24.63
CA LYS A 218 3.39 9.86 -26.02
C LYS A 218 3.37 8.67 -26.99
N GLU A 219 2.83 8.89 -28.18
CA GLU A 219 2.93 7.90 -29.25
C GLU A 219 4.40 7.57 -29.55
N GLY A 220 4.73 6.29 -29.66
CA GLY A 220 6.10 5.79 -29.86
C GLY A 220 7.00 5.81 -28.62
N GLU A 221 6.55 6.34 -27.48
CA GLU A 221 7.30 6.29 -26.23
C GLU A 221 7.36 4.85 -25.70
N THR A 222 8.55 4.36 -25.37
CA THR A 222 8.71 3.02 -24.79
C THR A 222 8.34 3.00 -23.31
N PHE A 223 8.00 1.84 -22.76
CA PHE A 223 7.71 1.70 -21.32
C PHE A 223 8.86 2.21 -20.44
N GLN A 224 10.11 1.91 -20.79
CA GLN A 224 11.28 2.37 -20.03
C GLN A 224 11.45 3.90 -20.10
N GLN A 225 11.22 4.51 -21.27
CA GLN A 225 11.27 5.96 -21.42
C GLN A 225 10.20 6.64 -20.55
N PHE A 226 8.99 6.09 -20.57
CA PHE A 226 7.88 6.64 -19.81
C PHE A 226 8.05 6.47 -18.29
N LEU A 227 8.58 5.33 -17.83
CA LEU A 227 8.97 5.14 -16.42
C LEU A 227 9.94 6.23 -15.98
N ASN A 228 11.02 6.45 -16.75
CA ASN A 228 12.03 7.45 -16.43
C ASN A 228 11.45 8.87 -16.38
N ARG A 229 10.61 9.23 -17.36
CA ARG A 229 9.94 10.54 -17.40
C ARG A 229 8.98 10.74 -16.22
N SER A 230 8.36 9.66 -15.75
CA SER A 230 7.46 9.68 -14.60
C SER A 230 8.21 9.62 -13.25
N GLY A 231 9.54 9.63 -13.26
CA GLY A 231 10.37 9.51 -12.06
C GLY A 231 10.33 8.11 -11.42
N LEU A 232 9.85 7.09 -12.14
CA LEU A 232 9.74 5.72 -11.68
C LEU A 232 11.00 4.92 -12.07
N PRO A 233 11.37 3.87 -11.32
CA PRO A 233 12.60 3.11 -11.57
C PRO A 233 12.58 2.43 -12.95
N PRO A 234 13.49 2.78 -13.89
CA PRO A 234 13.49 2.20 -15.24
C PRO A 234 13.77 0.69 -15.25
N ILE A 235 14.37 0.15 -14.18
CA ILE A 235 14.65 -1.28 -14.02
C ILE A 235 13.37 -2.14 -14.03
N VAL A 236 12.22 -1.55 -13.72
CA VAL A 236 10.92 -2.23 -13.78
C VAL A 236 10.59 -2.67 -15.21
N ALA A 237 11.12 -2.01 -16.24
CA ALA A 237 10.91 -2.39 -17.63
C ALA A 237 11.41 -3.80 -17.98
N GLY A 238 12.40 -4.32 -17.23
CA GLY A 238 12.90 -5.69 -17.39
C GLY A 238 12.20 -6.72 -16.49
N SER A 239 11.26 -6.30 -15.65
CA SER A 239 10.62 -7.18 -14.66
C SER A 239 9.41 -7.92 -15.24
N GLN A 240 9.28 -9.20 -14.88
CA GLN A 240 8.10 -10.00 -15.19
C GLN A 240 6.91 -9.71 -14.24
N VAL A 241 7.14 -8.95 -13.16
CA VAL A 241 6.10 -8.62 -12.17
C VAL A 241 5.08 -7.61 -12.72
N PHE A 242 5.51 -6.77 -13.66
CA PHE A 242 4.69 -5.73 -14.29
C PHE A 242 4.61 -5.94 -15.80
N PRO A 243 3.91 -7.00 -16.27
CA PRO A 243 3.76 -7.24 -17.69
C PRO A 243 2.94 -6.12 -18.35
N ILE A 244 3.30 -5.78 -19.59
CA ILE A 244 2.54 -4.86 -20.43
C ILE A 244 1.43 -5.65 -21.13
N PRO A 245 0.15 -5.22 -21.05
CA PRO A 245 -0.94 -5.84 -21.80
C PRO A 245 -0.69 -5.87 -23.31
N SER A 246 -1.20 -6.89 -24.00
CA SER A 246 -1.05 -7.09 -25.45
C SER A 246 -2.10 -6.36 -26.32
N GLY A 247 -2.81 -5.37 -25.76
CA GLY A 247 -3.87 -4.63 -26.46
C GLY A 247 -3.37 -3.85 -27.69
N SER A 248 -4.27 -3.48 -28.59
CA SER A 248 -3.91 -2.69 -29.79
C SER A 248 -3.45 -1.26 -29.46
N ASN A 249 -3.95 -0.68 -28.35
CA ASN A 249 -3.56 0.66 -27.92
C ASN A 249 -2.29 0.60 -27.05
N GLN A 250 -1.13 0.71 -27.70
CA GLN A 250 0.18 0.64 -27.05
C GLN A 250 0.36 1.69 -25.94
N THR A 251 -0.07 2.93 -26.17
CA THR A 251 0.03 4.00 -25.14
C THR A 251 -0.81 3.68 -23.91
N LEU A 252 -2.02 3.13 -24.10
CA LEU A 252 -2.87 2.72 -22.98
C LEU A 252 -2.30 1.52 -22.24
N ASN A 253 -1.71 0.55 -22.94
CA ASN A 253 -1.07 -0.59 -22.29
C ASN A 253 0.11 -0.15 -21.42
N ILE A 254 0.97 0.72 -21.96
CA ILE A 254 2.09 1.32 -21.23
C ILE A 254 1.56 2.09 -20.02
N PHE A 255 0.56 2.95 -20.22
CA PHE A 255 -0.06 3.72 -19.13
C PHE A 255 -0.60 2.78 -18.04
N ASN A 256 -1.39 1.76 -18.39
CA ASN A 256 -1.99 0.81 -17.46
C ASN A 256 -0.92 0.16 -16.57
N THR A 257 0.15 -0.38 -17.16
CA THR A 257 1.24 -0.97 -16.38
C THR A 257 1.96 0.07 -15.53
N THR A 258 2.24 1.26 -16.05
CA THR A 258 2.88 2.32 -15.25
C THR A 258 2.01 2.80 -14.10
N VAL A 259 0.68 2.85 -14.25
CA VAL A 259 -0.26 3.15 -13.16
C VAL A 259 -0.12 2.15 -12.03
N ARG A 260 0.00 0.86 -12.34
CA ARG A 260 0.24 -0.17 -11.31
C ARG A 260 1.57 0.06 -10.60
N VAL A 261 2.65 0.30 -11.35
CA VAL A 261 3.97 0.61 -10.77
C VAL A 261 3.93 1.85 -9.87
N ALA A 262 3.23 2.90 -10.31
CA ALA A 262 3.07 4.12 -9.53
C ALA A 262 2.21 3.91 -8.28
N THR A 263 1.10 3.18 -8.40
CA THR A 263 0.20 2.86 -7.28
C THR A 263 0.93 2.05 -6.22
N ASP A 264 1.63 1.00 -6.63
CA ASP A 264 2.37 0.11 -5.72
C ASP A 264 3.54 0.86 -5.08
N GLY A 265 4.30 1.59 -5.89
CA GLY A 265 5.50 2.30 -5.46
C GLY A 265 5.23 3.53 -4.59
N MET A 266 4.14 4.26 -4.83
CA MET A 266 3.88 5.55 -4.17
C MET A 266 2.80 5.49 -3.08
N PHE A 267 2.00 4.41 -3.00
CA PHE A 267 0.85 4.33 -2.09
C PHE A 267 0.72 2.94 -1.45
N ARG A 268 0.41 1.91 -2.25
CA ARG A 268 -0.06 0.61 -1.72
C ARG A 268 0.99 -0.09 -0.86
N CYS A 269 2.22 -0.24 -1.33
CA CYS A 269 3.24 -1.00 -0.61
C CYS A 269 3.63 -0.37 0.73
N ILE A 270 3.77 0.96 0.78
CA ILE A 270 4.10 1.67 2.02
C ILE A 270 2.96 1.60 3.04
N ASP A 271 1.72 1.65 2.57
CA ASP A 271 0.53 1.58 3.43
C ASP A 271 0.30 0.16 3.95
N GLN A 272 0.43 -0.87 3.11
CA GLN A 272 0.42 -2.27 3.55
C GLN A 272 1.57 -2.57 4.54
N ALA A 273 2.79 -2.07 4.26
CA ALA A 273 3.90 -2.22 5.19
C ALA A 273 3.65 -1.49 6.51
N THR A 274 3.00 -0.33 6.47
CA THR A 274 2.60 0.44 7.66
C THR A 274 1.56 -0.34 8.48
N ALA A 275 0.56 -0.92 7.82
CA ALA A 275 -0.46 -1.74 8.45
C ALA A 275 0.15 -2.98 9.12
N TYR A 276 0.96 -3.73 8.36
CA TYR A 276 1.63 -4.95 8.84
C TYR A 276 2.57 -4.66 10.00
N ALA A 277 3.51 -3.73 9.85
CA ALA A 277 4.50 -3.44 10.88
C ALA A 277 3.86 -2.80 12.12
N GLY A 278 2.91 -1.89 11.92
CA GLY A 278 2.19 -1.22 13.00
C GLY A 278 1.38 -2.20 13.85
N PHE A 279 0.72 -3.18 13.22
CA PHE A 279 0.03 -4.26 13.92
C PHE A 279 1.00 -5.25 14.57
N ALA A 280 1.95 -5.78 13.80
CA ALA A 280 2.86 -6.84 14.27
C ALA A 280 3.73 -6.40 15.46
N ASN A 281 4.14 -5.12 15.48
CA ASN A 281 4.90 -4.54 16.58
C ASN A 281 4.02 -3.89 17.66
N LYS A 282 2.68 -4.04 17.57
CA LYS A 282 1.70 -3.52 18.55
C LYS A 282 1.79 -2.00 18.76
N VAL A 283 2.19 -1.28 17.71
CA VAL A 283 2.23 0.18 17.68
C VAL A 283 0.81 0.74 17.63
N PHE A 284 -0.04 0.16 16.78
CA PHE A 284 -1.45 0.49 16.71
C PHE A 284 -2.28 -0.61 17.39
N PRO A 285 -3.27 -0.25 18.22
CA PRO A 285 -4.16 -1.22 18.86
C PRO A 285 -5.01 -1.99 17.86
N GLU A 286 -5.53 -1.29 16.84
CA GLU A 286 -6.28 -1.88 15.72
C GLU A 286 -5.89 -1.18 14.42
N VAL A 287 -5.87 -1.95 13.34
CA VAL A 287 -5.56 -1.46 11.99
C VAL A 287 -6.64 -1.98 11.04
N PHE A 288 -7.29 -1.11 10.29
CA PHE A 288 -8.26 -1.45 9.25
C PHE A 288 -7.74 -0.99 7.89
N PHE A 289 -7.66 -1.91 6.94
CA PHE A 289 -7.23 -1.60 5.57
C PHE A 289 -8.41 -1.61 4.60
N TYR A 290 -8.41 -0.72 3.61
CA TYR A 290 -9.35 -0.76 2.48
C TYR A 290 -8.69 -0.52 1.13
N GLU A 291 -9.43 -0.89 0.08
CA GLU A 291 -9.17 -0.41 -1.28
C GLU A 291 -10.49 0.03 -1.93
N PHE A 292 -10.55 1.26 -2.46
CA PHE A 292 -11.66 1.73 -3.27
C PHE A 292 -11.57 1.20 -4.69
N ASN A 293 -12.58 0.42 -5.09
CA ASN A 293 -12.80 0.00 -6.47
C ASN A 293 -14.07 0.58 -7.09
N ARG A 294 -14.75 1.47 -6.37
CA ARG A 294 -15.81 2.31 -6.91
C ARG A 294 -15.50 3.75 -6.56
N THR A 295 -15.13 4.55 -7.55
CA THR A 295 -14.71 5.94 -7.34
C THR A 295 -15.57 6.91 -8.16
N TYR A 296 -15.63 8.15 -7.71
CA TYR A 296 -16.22 9.27 -8.42
C TYR A 296 -15.13 10.36 -8.50
N PRO A 297 -14.45 10.52 -9.66
CA PRO A 297 -13.30 11.42 -9.75
C PRO A 297 -13.72 12.88 -9.59
N VAL A 298 -12.79 13.70 -9.10
CA VAL A 298 -12.86 15.17 -9.22
C VAL A 298 -12.21 15.54 -10.56
N PRO A 299 -12.98 15.89 -11.61
CA PRO A 299 -12.44 16.02 -12.97
C PRO A 299 -11.28 17.01 -13.08
N GLU A 300 -11.34 18.10 -12.31
CA GLU A 300 -10.36 19.18 -12.30
C GLU A 300 -9.00 18.73 -11.75
N TRP A 301 -8.95 17.61 -11.03
CA TRP A 301 -7.72 17.09 -10.42
C TRP A 301 -7.11 15.92 -11.20
N SER A 302 -7.78 15.45 -12.26
CA SER A 302 -7.22 14.41 -13.12
C SER A 302 -6.31 15.01 -14.18
N PRO A 303 -5.01 14.65 -14.24
CA PRO A 303 -4.13 15.06 -15.33
C PRO A 303 -4.36 14.27 -16.62
N ASN A 304 -5.15 13.18 -16.55
CA ASN A 304 -5.37 12.25 -17.65
C ASN A 304 -6.87 12.06 -17.96
N PRO A 305 -7.67 13.14 -18.18
CA PRO A 305 -9.06 12.97 -18.56
C PRO A 305 -9.17 12.32 -19.95
N PRO A 306 -10.15 11.42 -20.18
CA PRO A 306 -11.23 10.99 -19.29
C PRO A 306 -10.94 9.67 -18.54
N LEU A 307 -9.70 9.23 -18.39
CA LEU A 307 -9.34 7.86 -17.96
C LEU A 307 -9.89 7.47 -16.58
N CYS A 308 -10.08 8.45 -15.70
CA CYS A 308 -10.63 8.26 -14.37
C CYS A 308 -12.16 8.20 -14.33
N GLN A 309 -12.84 8.43 -15.45
CA GLN A 309 -14.29 8.48 -15.55
C GLN A 309 -14.84 7.11 -15.96
N ALA A 310 -15.99 6.77 -15.39
CA ALA A 310 -16.71 5.57 -15.78
C ALA A 310 -17.17 5.67 -17.25
N PRO A 311 -17.04 4.61 -18.07
CA PRO A 311 -17.35 4.68 -19.49
C PRO A 311 -18.84 4.95 -19.74
N VAL A 312 -19.15 5.92 -20.59
CA VAL A 312 -20.52 6.28 -20.97
C VAL A 312 -21.05 5.34 -22.07
N SER A 313 -22.33 4.99 -21.98
CA SER A 313 -23.07 4.30 -23.03
C SER A 313 -24.50 4.85 -23.12
N SER A 314 -25.30 4.39 -24.09
CA SER A 314 -26.72 4.75 -24.21
C SER A 314 -27.50 4.46 -22.93
N ASP A 315 -27.19 3.34 -22.28
CA ASP A 315 -27.90 2.86 -21.09
C ASP A 315 -27.37 3.51 -19.80
N TYR A 316 -26.14 4.03 -19.84
CA TYR A 316 -25.45 4.68 -18.73
C TYR A 316 -24.88 6.03 -19.19
N PRO A 317 -25.73 7.04 -19.43
CA PRO A 317 -25.32 8.34 -19.96
C PRO A 317 -24.39 9.10 -19.00
N ASN A 318 -24.43 8.78 -17.70
CA ASN A 318 -23.58 9.35 -16.66
C ASN A 318 -22.32 8.51 -16.38
N GLY A 319 -22.11 7.43 -17.14
CA GLY A 319 -21.02 6.48 -16.97
C GLY A 319 -21.46 5.20 -16.25
N ASP A 320 -20.96 4.03 -16.66
CA ASP A 320 -21.25 2.74 -16.03
C ASP A 320 -20.11 2.37 -15.06
N PRO A 321 -20.31 2.51 -13.73
CA PRO A 321 -19.27 2.24 -12.74
C PRO A 321 -18.95 0.75 -12.59
N ARG A 322 -19.70 -0.15 -13.25
CA ARG A 322 -19.43 -1.60 -13.29
C ARG A 322 -18.43 -1.96 -14.39
N ARG A 323 -18.23 -1.08 -15.36
CA ARG A 323 -17.23 -1.26 -16.41
C ARG A 323 -15.86 -0.86 -15.91
N GLU A 324 -14.84 -1.36 -16.59
CA GLU A 324 -13.46 -1.06 -16.26
C GLU A 324 -13.10 0.40 -16.60
N TYR A 325 -12.49 1.09 -15.64
CA TYR A 325 -11.91 2.44 -15.74
C TYR A 325 -10.92 2.63 -14.57
N PHE A 326 -10.04 3.62 -14.66
CA PHE A 326 -9.07 3.85 -13.59
C PHE A 326 -9.72 4.44 -12.35
N LYS A 327 -9.58 3.77 -11.22
CA LYS A 327 -10.04 4.20 -9.89
C LYS A 327 -9.00 5.15 -9.30
N CYS A 328 -8.96 6.35 -9.87
CA CYS A 328 -7.92 7.33 -9.61
C CYS A 328 -7.97 7.94 -8.20
N HIS A 329 -6.82 8.47 -7.79
CA HIS A 329 -6.61 9.21 -6.55
C HIS A 329 -7.68 10.26 -6.29
N SER A 330 -8.10 10.38 -5.02
CA SER A 330 -9.13 11.31 -4.54
C SER A 330 -10.56 10.96 -5.00
N GLY A 331 -10.73 9.91 -5.79
CA GLY A 331 -12.03 9.45 -6.26
C GLY A 331 -12.95 8.92 -5.16
N GLU A 332 -12.47 8.80 -3.93
CA GLU A 332 -13.24 8.42 -2.75
C GLU A 332 -13.89 9.62 -2.02
N LEU A 333 -13.43 10.85 -2.25
CA LEU A 333 -13.77 12.00 -1.40
C LEU A 333 -15.27 12.33 -1.41
N TYR A 334 -15.90 12.35 -2.58
CA TYR A 334 -17.34 12.60 -2.65
C TYR A 334 -18.15 11.55 -1.89
N TYR A 335 -17.69 10.31 -1.84
CA TYR A 335 -18.35 9.27 -1.07
C TYR A 335 -18.13 9.41 0.44
N VAL A 336 -16.90 9.67 0.86
CA VAL A 336 -16.54 9.87 2.27
C VAL A 336 -17.33 11.02 2.89
N PHE A 337 -17.44 12.14 2.18
CA PHE A 337 -18.13 13.33 2.68
C PHE A 337 -19.63 13.36 2.38
N GLY A 338 -20.13 12.47 1.54
CA GLY A 338 -21.55 12.42 1.19
C GLY A 338 -21.98 13.45 0.13
N ASN A 339 -21.06 13.85 -0.75
CA ASN A 339 -21.18 15.06 -1.55
C ASN A 339 -21.46 14.85 -3.04
N VAL A 340 -21.68 13.62 -3.54
CA VAL A 340 -21.95 13.37 -4.98
C VAL A 340 -23.08 14.29 -5.47
N VAL A 341 -24.27 14.20 -4.89
CA VAL A 341 -25.43 15.03 -5.29
C VAL A 341 -25.26 16.50 -4.90
N ARG A 342 -24.59 16.78 -3.77
CA ARG A 342 -24.34 18.17 -3.30
C ARG A 342 -23.53 18.96 -4.33
N GLN A 343 -22.58 18.31 -5.00
CA GLN A 343 -21.77 18.91 -6.06
C GLN A 343 -22.47 18.92 -7.43
N GLY A 344 -23.76 18.59 -7.49
CA GLY A 344 -24.51 18.55 -8.73
C GLY A 344 -24.13 17.38 -9.64
N LEU A 345 -23.40 16.38 -9.13
CA LEU A 345 -23.02 15.21 -9.91
C LEU A 345 -24.18 14.23 -9.98
N PRO A 346 -24.45 13.65 -11.16
CA PRO A 346 -25.53 12.67 -11.31
C PRO A 346 -25.16 11.35 -10.63
N LEU A 347 -26.17 10.65 -10.13
CA LEU A 347 -26.01 9.23 -9.81
C LEU A 347 -25.83 8.46 -11.12
N ARG A 348 -24.83 7.59 -11.17
CA ARG A 348 -24.44 6.83 -12.37
C ARG A 348 -25.22 5.53 -12.53
N ASP A 349 -25.60 4.96 -11.41
CA ASP A 349 -26.49 3.79 -11.29
C ASP A 349 -27.29 3.90 -9.98
N GLU A 350 -28.11 2.89 -9.70
CA GLU A 350 -28.90 2.76 -8.47
C GLU A 350 -28.06 2.55 -7.18
N PHE A 351 -26.76 2.32 -7.31
CA PHE A 351 -25.86 1.95 -6.21
C PHE A 351 -24.95 3.09 -5.74
N ASP A 352 -24.82 4.19 -6.48
CA ASP A 352 -24.00 5.34 -6.05
C ASP A 352 -24.45 5.89 -4.69
N LEU A 353 -25.76 6.06 -4.48
CA LEU A 353 -26.29 6.59 -3.23
C LEU A 353 -26.19 5.59 -2.07
N PRO A 354 -26.61 4.31 -2.19
CA PRO A 354 -26.37 3.29 -1.17
C PRO A 354 -24.89 3.13 -0.80
N PHE A 355 -23.99 3.15 -1.80
CA PHE A 355 -22.56 3.06 -1.58
C PHE A 355 -22.02 4.29 -0.83
N GLN A 356 -22.41 5.51 -1.23
CA GLN A 356 -22.07 6.73 -0.51
C GLN A 356 -22.50 6.66 0.96
N GLN A 357 -23.73 6.24 1.21
CA GLN A 357 -24.28 6.11 2.56
C GLN A 357 -23.47 5.12 3.40
N PHE A 358 -23.12 3.96 2.84
CA PHE A 358 -22.31 2.97 3.53
C PHE A 358 -20.90 3.47 3.86
N VAL A 359 -20.22 4.12 2.90
CA VAL A 359 -18.88 4.68 3.09
C VAL A 359 -18.90 5.76 4.18
N LEU A 360 -19.79 6.74 4.07
CA LEU A 360 -19.95 7.82 5.06
C LEU A 360 -20.20 7.25 6.45
N ASP A 361 -21.15 6.31 6.56
CA ASP A 361 -21.50 5.69 7.84
C ASP A 361 -20.34 4.89 8.45
N SER A 362 -19.49 4.28 7.61
CA SER A 362 -18.31 3.52 8.05
C SER A 362 -17.23 4.46 8.61
N TRP A 363 -16.96 5.57 7.93
CA TRP A 363 -16.03 6.60 8.43
C TRP A 363 -16.51 7.23 9.74
N ALA A 364 -17.80 7.56 9.80
CA ALA A 364 -18.41 8.09 11.01
C ALA A 364 -18.43 7.05 12.14
N SER A 365 -18.66 5.77 11.82
CA SER A 365 -18.56 4.68 12.81
C SER A 365 -17.16 4.59 13.40
N PHE A 366 -16.13 4.62 12.55
CA PHE A 366 -14.74 4.63 13.02
C PHE A 366 -14.46 5.83 13.94
N ALA A 367 -15.01 7.00 13.63
CA ALA A 367 -14.83 8.17 14.50
C ALA A 367 -15.55 8.05 15.86
N ARG A 368 -16.69 7.36 15.92
CA ARG A 368 -17.47 7.18 17.16
C ARG A 368 -16.94 6.05 18.04
N SER A 369 -16.51 4.94 17.43
CA SER A 369 -16.23 3.68 18.14
C SER A 369 -14.87 3.06 17.81
N PHE A 370 -14.08 3.68 16.93
CA PHE A 370 -12.84 3.13 16.37
C PHE A 370 -13.02 1.83 15.58
N ASN A 371 -14.26 1.46 15.26
CA ASN A 371 -14.60 0.34 14.40
C ASN A 371 -15.34 0.85 13.16
N PRO A 372 -14.83 0.61 11.94
CA PRO A 372 -15.46 1.11 10.73
C PRO A 372 -16.71 0.30 10.34
N THR A 373 -17.05 -0.78 11.04
CA THR A 373 -18.33 -1.48 10.89
C THR A 373 -19.44 -0.71 11.61
N PRO A 374 -20.43 -0.13 10.90
CA PRO A 374 -21.55 0.53 11.55
C PRO A 374 -22.35 -0.43 12.42
N ASP A 375 -22.63 -0.06 13.68
CA ASP A 375 -23.50 -0.85 14.56
C ASP A 375 -24.90 -0.97 13.94
N THR A 376 -25.36 -2.21 13.75
CA THR A 376 -26.67 -2.49 13.16
C THR A 376 -27.82 -2.00 14.04
N LYS A 377 -27.66 -1.94 15.38
CA LYS A 377 -28.65 -1.35 16.28
C LYS A 377 -28.77 0.16 16.04
N TYR A 378 -27.64 0.85 15.94
CA TYR A 378 -27.59 2.28 15.64
C TYR A 378 -28.21 2.58 14.27
N THR A 379 -27.79 1.87 13.22
CA THR A 379 -28.28 2.11 11.85
C THR A 379 -29.78 1.79 11.72
N LYS A 380 -30.28 0.73 12.37
CA LYS A 380 -31.73 0.44 12.44
C LYS A 380 -32.50 1.54 13.15
N ALA A 381 -32.01 2.03 14.29
CA ALA A 381 -32.65 3.11 15.03
C ALA A 381 -32.70 4.43 14.24
N ARG A 382 -31.69 4.68 13.39
CA ARG A 382 -31.62 5.85 12.50
C ARG A 382 -32.35 5.68 11.17
N GLY A 383 -32.88 4.49 10.87
CA GLY A 383 -33.51 4.17 9.59
C GLY A 383 -32.52 4.09 8.41
N TYR A 384 -31.24 3.80 8.66
CA TYR A 384 -30.19 3.71 7.63
C TYR A 384 -30.21 2.35 6.92
N VAL A 385 -31.35 2.03 6.29
CA VAL A 385 -31.66 0.71 5.71
C VAL A 385 -30.60 0.19 4.74
N ASN A 386 -30.04 1.04 3.86
CA ASN A 386 -29.00 0.62 2.91
C ASN A 386 -27.73 0.14 3.63
N THR A 387 -27.25 0.91 4.61
CA THR A 387 -26.07 0.57 5.42
C THR A 387 -26.33 -0.66 6.28
N THR A 388 -27.49 -0.75 6.93
CA THR A 388 -27.86 -1.93 7.72
C THR A 388 -27.83 -3.19 6.86
N ARG A 389 -28.48 -3.18 5.71
CA ARG A 389 -28.51 -4.31 4.78
C ARG A 389 -27.11 -4.67 4.29
N GLN A 390 -26.30 -3.66 3.96
CA GLN A 390 -24.94 -3.88 3.50
C GLN A 390 -24.11 -4.59 4.56
N VAL A 391 -24.14 -4.13 5.82
CA VAL A 391 -23.44 -4.78 6.95
C VAL A 391 -23.93 -6.22 7.18
N GLU A 392 -25.24 -6.45 7.10
CA GLU A 392 -25.83 -7.79 7.26
C GLU A 392 -25.42 -8.76 6.14
N VAL A 393 -25.25 -8.27 4.91
CA VAL A 393 -24.82 -9.08 3.75
C VAL A 393 -23.32 -9.33 3.76
N THR A 394 -22.51 -8.31 4.05
CA THR A 394 -21.05 -8.38 3.87
C THR A 394 -20.29 -8.75 5.13
N GLY A 395 -20.97 -8.80 6.28
CA GLY A 395 -20.36 -8.99 7.58
C GLY A 395 -19.48 -7.81 8.01
N PRO A 396 -18.84 -7.95 9.20
CA PRO A 396 -18.04 -6.90 9.80
C PRO A 396 -16.76 -6.63 9.03
N TRP A 397 -16.28 -5.39 9.11
CA TRP A 397 -14.96 -5.01 8.62
C TRP A 397 -13.96 -5.49 9.66
N THR A 398 -13.23 -6.54 9.32
CA THR A 398 -12.27 -7.15 10.25
C THR A 398 -10.97 -6.34 10.25
N PRO A 399 -10.37 -6.12 11.43
CA PRO A 399 -9.03 -5.52 11.50
C PRO A 399 -7.99 -6.49 10.93
N PHE A 400 -6.82 -5.95 10.60
CA PHE A 400 -5.63 -6.70 10.19
C PHE A 400 -5.25 -7.73 11.27
N LYS A 401 -4.95 -8.98 10.87
CA LYS A 401 -4.58 -10.07 11.79
C LYS A 401 -3.35 -10.83 11.28
N HIS A 402 -2.67 -11.54 12.17
CA HIS A 402 -1.46 -12.32 11.83
C HIS A 402 -1.72 -13.50 10.88
N ASP A 403 -2.94 -14.04 10.90
CA ASP A 403 -3.40 -15.20 10.16
C ASP A 403 -4.32 -14.84 8.97
N SER A 404 -4.62 -13.56 8.80
CA SER A 404 -5.53 -13.06 7.75
C SER A 404 -5.18 -11.61 7.41
N TYR A 405 -4.50 -11.45 6.27
CA TYR A 405 -4.16 -10.15 5.70
C TYR A 405 -5.28 -9.75 4.74
N GLN A 406 -6.35 -9.21 5.31
CA GLN A 406 -7.52 -8.81 4.56
C GLN A 406 -7.69 -7.30 4.53
N LEU A 407 -8.30 -6.82 3.46
CA LEU A 407 -8.78 -5.46 3.31
C LEU A 407 -10.28 -5.45 3.03
N ARG A 408 -10.92 -4.32 3.31
CA ARG A 408 -12.27 -4.06 2.85
C ARG A 408 -12.23 -3.52 1.44
N PHE A 409 -12.74 -4.30 0.50
CA PHE A 409 -12.91 -3.88 -0.88
C PHE A 409 -14.16 -3.02 -1.01
N LEU A 410 -13.97 -1.72 -1.21
CA LEU A 410 -15.03 -0.73 -1.30
C LEU A 410 -15.52 -0.63 -2.75
N GLN A 411 -16.45 -1.52 -3.06
CA GLN A 411 -17.28 -1.63 -4.25
C GLN A 411 -18.75 -1.83 -3.78
N TRP A 412 -19.71 -1.88 -4.70
CA TRP A 412 -21.07 -2.34 -4.38
C TRP A 412 -21.41 -3.68 -5.04
N PRO A 413 -21.77 -4.74 -4.28
CA PRO A 413 -21.60 -4.83 -2.82
C PRO A 413 -20.11 -4.85 -2.43
N SER A 414 -19.81 -4.37 -1.22
CA SER A 414 -18.48 -4.45 -0.62
C SER A 414 -18.16 -5.86 -0.12
N ALA A 415 -16.90 -6.19 0.08
CA ALA A 415 -16.49 -7.49 0.63
C ALA A 415 -15.19 -7.36 1.43
N MET A 416 -14.94 -8.29 2.36
CA MET A 416 -13.58 -8.53 2.83
C MET A 416 -12.89 -9.40 1.77
N VAL A 417 -11.70 -9.00 1.35
CA VAL A 417 -10.87 -9.76 0.40
C VAL A 417 -9.45 -9.87 0.96
N ASP A 418 -8.75 -10.93 0.58
CA ASP A 418 -7.33 -11.06 0.90
C ASP A 418 -6.53 -9.98 0.14
N LEU A 419 -5.37 -9.59 0.67
CA LEU A 419 -4.43 -8.78 -0.09
C LEU A 419 -3.97 -9.57 -1.33
N ASP A 420 -4.36 -9.11 -2.52
CA ASP A 420 -4.08 -9.73 -3.82
C ASP A 420 -2.58 -9.96 -4.10
N GLU A 421 -1.70 -9.26 -3.39
CA GLU A 421 -0.24 -9.30 -3.57
C GLU A 421 0.48 -10.29 -2.64
N THR A 422 -0.25 -11.03 -1.80
CA THR A 422 0.33 -11.98 -0.82
C THR A 422 1.19 -13.08 -1.44
N GLU A 423 0.85 -13.60 -2.62
CA GLU A 423 1.65 -14.65 -3.26
C GLU A 423 3.06 -14.20 -3.67
N GLN A 424 3.29 -12.91 -3.93
CA GLN A 424 4.61 -12.39 -4.28
C GLN A 424 5.53 -12.28 -3.06
N TRP A 425 4.94 -12.17 -1.85
CA TRP A 425 5.68 -12.12 -0.59
C TRP A 425 6.04 -13.53 -0.08
N PHE A 426 5.09 -14.48 -0.13
CA PHE A 426 5.24 -15.82 0.45
C PHE A 426 5.94 -16.86 -0.45
N ASN A 427 5.97 -16.67 -1.78
CA ASN A 427 6.70 -17.58 -2.68
C ASN A 427 8.23 -17.44 -2.61
N SER A 428 8.77 -16.52 -1.80
CA SER A 428 10.21 -16.43 -1.56
C SER A 428 10.75 -17.48 -0.57
N GLN A 429 9.89 -18.28 0.09
CA GLN A 429 10.34 -19.28 1.08
C GLN A 429 9.70 -20.69 1.03
N THR A 430 8.93 -21.06 0.02
CA THR A 430 8.42 -22.45 -0.11
C THR A 430 8.26 -22.89 -1.57
N PRO A 431 8.52 -24.18 -1.91
CA PRO A 431 8.39 -24.68 -3.27
C PRO A 431 6.93 -24.67 -3.72
N SER A 432 6.73 -24.31 -4.99
CA SER A 432 5.45 -24.07 -5.64
C SER A 432 4.45 -25.24 -5.55
N ILE A 433 3.18 -24.88 -5.33
CA ILE A 433 2.04 -25.74 -5.71
C ILE A 433 1.84 -25.59 -7.23
N PRO A 434 1.75 -26.69 -8.01
CA PRO A 434 1.62 -26.61 -9.46
C PRO A 434 0.37 -25.85 -9.92
N GLN A 435 0.57 -25.08 -10.99
CA GLN A 435 -0.35 -24.17 -11.68
C GLN A 435 -1.75 -24.76 -12.02
N PHE A 436 -1.90 -26.09 -11.96
CA PHE A 436 -3.13 -26.82 -12.23
C PHE A 436 -4.26 -26.56 -11.22
N LEU A 437 -3.95 -26.28 -9.94
CA LEU A 437 -4.97 -26.01 -8.91
C LEU A 437 -5.59 -24.60 -9.02
N ARG A 438 -4.91 -23.66 -9.68
CA ARG A 438 -5.40 -22.27 -9.86
C ARG A 438 -6.57 -22.19 -10.85
N THR A 439 -6.60 -23.07 -11.85
CA THR A 439 -7.61 -23.06 -12.92
C THR A 439 -8.97 -23.56 -12.43
N ILE A 440 -9.01 -24.39 -11.38
CA ILE A 440 -10.26 -24.97 -10.84
C ILE A 440 -11.02 -23.97 -9.95
N ILE A 441 -10.31 -23.05 -9.28
CA ILE A 441 -10.91 -22.08 -8.35
C ILE A 441 -11.59 -20.90 -9.08
N GLN A 442 -11.23 -20.63 -10.34
CA GLN A 442 -11.77 -19.48 -11.11
C GLN A 442 -12.98 -19.81 -12.00
N ARG A 443 -13.56 -21.02 -11.93
CA ARG A 443 -14.78 -21.38 -12.68
C ARG A 443 -15.91 -21.79 -11.72
N PRO A 444 -16.96 -20.97 -11.55
CA PRO A 444 -18.07 -21.24 -10.62
C PRO A 444 -18.80 -22.57 -10.89
N GLU A 445 -18.70 -23.08 -12.11
CA GLU A 445 -19.44 -24.24 -12.60
C GLU A 445 -18.83 -25.59 -12.18
N LEU A 446 -17.55 -25.59 -11.74
CA LEU A 446 -16.85 -26.78 -11.23
C LEU A 446 -16.88 -26.88 -9.70
N ALA A 447 -17.26 -25.80 -9.00
CA ALA A 447 -17.36 -25.78 -7.53
C ALA A 447 -18.41 -26.78 -6.99
N ALA A 448 -19.41 -27.16 -7.82
CA ALA A 448 -20.47 -28.09 -7.43
C ALA A 448 -20.02 -29.57 -7.35
N LEU A 449 -18.87 -29.93 -7.93
CA LEU A 449 -18.39 -31.32 -7.99
C LEU A 449 -17.44 -31.69 -6.83
N VAL A 450 -16.97 -30.72 -6.04
CA VAL A 450 -16.07 -30.96 -4.90
C VAL A 450 -16.86 -30.82 -3.59
N LYS A 451 -17.66 -31.84 -3.25
CA LYS A 451 -18.14 -32.02 -1.87
C LYS A 451 -17.05 -32.74 -1.08
N VAL A 452 -16.31 -31.99 -0.27
CA VAL A 452 -15.42 -32.57 0.75
C VAL A 452 -16.30 -33.22 1.82
N ALA A 453 -16.31 -34.56 1.86
CA ALA A 453 -16.91 -35.32 2.94
C ALA A 453 -16.04 -35.19 4.20
N VAL A 454 -16.50 -34.45 5.19
CA VAL A 454 -15.93 -34.46 6.54
C VAL A 454 -16.67 -35.55 7.33
N HIS A 455 -15.99 -36.67 7.60
CA HIS A 455 -16.49 -37.67 8.53
C HIS A 455 -16.00 -37.30 9.95
N GLU A 456 -16.92 -36.88 10.81
CA GLU A 456 -16.67 -36.77 12.26
C GLU A 456 -16.75 -38.18 12.87
N GLY A 457 -15.62 -38.64 13.41
CA GLY A 457 -15.58 -39.76 14.35
C GLY A 457 -15.48 -39.23 15.77
N GLN A 458 -16.50 -39.51 16.59
CA GLN A 458 -16.39 -39.43 18.04
C GLN A 458 -15.40 -40.50 18.54
N ASP A 459 -14.59 -40.19 19.56
CA ASP A 459 -14.49 -41.07 20.72
C ASP A 459 -13.83 -40.43 21.95
N PHE A 460 -14.24 -41.01 23.08
CA PHE A 460 -13.98 -40.73 24.49
C PHE A 460 -12.50 -40.87 24.93
N ASP A 461 -12.24 -40.34 26.13
CA ASP A 461 -11.03 -40.44 26.98
C ASP A 461 -10.17 -39.16 27.03
N GLY A 462 -10.17 -38.54 28.21
CA GLY A 462 -9.37 -37.38 28.54
C GLY A 462 -7.91 -37.72 28.84
N SER A 463 -7.01 -37.27 27.96
CA SER A 463 -5.68 -36.81 28.37
C SER A 463 -5.08 -35.87 27.32
N ILE A 464 -4.59 -34.70 27.78
CA ILE A 464 -3.92 -33.70 26.95
C ILE A 464 -2.50 -34.19 26.64
N ARG A 465 -2.16 -34.35 25.35
CA ARG A 465 -0.77 -34.28 24.85
C ARG A 465 -0.70 -33.59 23.48
N TYR A 466 0.11 -32.54 23.40
CA TYR A 466 0.51 -31.88 22.16
C TYR A 466 1.50 -32.76 21.38
N TYR A 467 1.22 -33.01 20.10
CA TYR A 467 2.26 -33.34 19.11
C TYR A 467 2.04 -32.61 17.78
N LYS A 468 3.17 -32.13 17.27
CA LYS A 468 3.44 -31.30 16.10
C LYS A 468 3.59 -32.20 14.86
N HIS A 469 3.27 -31.66 13.68
CA HIS A 469 3.30 -32.22 12.32
C HIS A 469 2.05 -32.98 11.81
N ARG A 470 1.39 -32.40 10.78
CA ARG A 470 0.61 -33.15 9.80
C ARG A 470 1.10 -32.82 8.40
N SER A 471 1.65 -33.82 7.74
CA SER A 471 1.87 -33.86 6.29
C SER A 471 0.56 -34.25 5.61
N LEU A 472 0.14 -33.52 4.58
CA LEU A 472 -1.03 -33.87 3.77
C LEU A 472 -0.62 -35.02 2.82
N LYS A 473 -1.25 -36.19 2.93
CA LYS A 473 -1.19 -37.25 1.90
C LYS A 473 -2.52 -37.28 1.16
N LEU A 474 -2.51 -36.93 -0.12
CA LEU A 474 -3.61 -37.20 -1.05
C LEU A 474 -3.43 -38.63 -1.57
N ALA A 475 -4.45 -39.47 -1.38
CA ALA A 475 -4.61 -40.74 -2.08
C ALA A 475 -5.92 -40.65 -2.86
N VAL A 476 -5.83 -40.69 -4.20
CA VAL A 476 -6.99 -40.80 -5.09
C VAL A 476 -6.99 -42.22 -5.63
N THR A 477 -8.06 -42.97 -5.38
CA THR A 477 -8.24 -44.33 -5.90
C THR A 477 -8.90 -44.30 -7.28
N GLY A 478 -8.46 -45.18 -8.19
CA GLY A 478 -8.87 -45.17 -9.60
C GLY A 478 -10.36 -45.43 -9.87
N ASP A 479 -11.13 -45.85 -8.87
CA ASP A 479 -12.58 -46.04 -9.00
C ASP A 479 -13.38 -44.71 -8.96
N ASP A 480 -12.79 -43.64 -8.41
CA ASP A 480 -13.45 -42.33 -8.26
C ASP A 480 -13.46 -41.49 -9.56
N LEU A 481 -12.76 -41.95 -10.62
CA LEU A 481 -12.64 -41.24 -11.90
C LEU A 481 -13.54 -41.79 -13.02
N LYS A 482 -14.19 -42.94 -12.82
CA LYS A 482 -15.09 -43.55 -13.81
C LYS A 482 -16.25 -42.64 -14.28
N PRO A 483 -16.91 -41.84 -13.41
CA PRO A 483 -18.00 -40.97 -13.84
C PRO A 483 -17.52 -39.83 -14.75
N LEU A 484 -16.29 -39.34 -14.55
CA LEU A 484 -15.70 -38.24 -15.32
C LEU A 484 -15.32 -38.69 -16.74
N VAL A 485 -14.83 -39.92 -16.88
CA VAL A 485 -14.49 -40.52 -18.18
C VAL A 485 -15.74 -40.81 -19.02
N GLU A 486 -16.85 -41.21 -18.40
CA GLU A 486 -18.11 -41.46 -19.11
C GLU A 486 -18.78 -40.16 -19.58
N TYR A 487 -18.71 -39.09 -18.79
CA TYR A 487 -19.23 -37.75 -19.14
C TYR A 487 -18.53 -37.11 -20.36
N ILE A 488 -17.21 -37.30 -20.46
CA ILE A 488 -16.43 -36.81 -21.62
C ILE A 488 -16.76 -37.62 -22.89
N ARG A 489 -17.12 -38.89 -22.75
CA ARG A 489 -17.41 -39.77 -23.90
C ARG A 489 -18.78 -39.49 -24.53
N THR A 490 -19.74 -38.93 -23.79
CA THR A 490 -21.13 -38.74 -24.25
C THR A 490 -21.47 -37.32 -24.73
N THR A 491 -20.57 -36.35 -24.55
CA THR A 491 -20.87 -34.93 -24.85
C THR A 491 -20.27 -34.51 -26.18
N ASN A 492 -21.12 -34.44 -27.22
CA ASN A 492 -20.73 -34.04 -28.57
C ASN A 492 -20.71 -32.49 -28.67
N VAL A 493 -19.59 -31.86 -28.31
CA VAL A 493 -19.39 -30.39 -28.45
C VAL A 493 -18.43 -30.12 -29.60
N SER A 494 -18.98 -29.99 -30.80
CA SER A 494 -18.30 -29.43 -31.96
C SER A 494 -18.25 -27.90 -31.82
N ASN A 495 -17.15 -27.37 -31.25
CA ASN A 495 -16.53 -26.06 -31.53
C ASN A 495 -15.56 -25.66 -30.41
N CYS A 496 -14.38 -26.29 -30.36
CA CYS A 496 -13.22 -25.85 -29.58
C CYS A 496 -11.94 -26.45 -30.20
N ASP A 497 -11.39 -25.80 -31.24
CA ASP A 497 -10.26 -26.36 -32.02
C ASP A 497 -8.87 -25.76 -31.67
N GLU A 498 -8.71 -25.10 -30.52
CA GLU A 498 -7.37 -24.64 -30.06
C GLU A 498 -6.90 -25.25 -28.73
N SER A 499 -7.74 -26.01 -28.02
CA SER A 499 -7.37 -26.62 -26.71
C SER A 499 -6.88 -28.08 -26.80
N ILE A 500 -6.85 -28.68 -28.00
CA ILE A 500 -6.52 -30.10 -28.19
C ILE A 500 -5.03 -30.35 -28.53
N GLN A 501 -4.24 -29.31 -28.84
CA GLN A 501 -2.79 -29.50 -29.08
C GLN A 501 -1.94 -29.61 -27.81
N GLU A 502 -2.35 -29.04 -26.67
CA GLU A 502 -1.55 -29.10 -25.43
C GLU A 502 -1.73 -30.40 -24.62
N LEU A 503 -2.77 -31.19 -24.86
CA LEU A 503 -2.96 -32.48 -24.17
C LEU A 503 -2.22 -33.65 -24.81
N ARG A 504 -1.69 -33.51 -26.02
CA ARG A 504 -0.92 -34.56 -26.71
C ARG A 504 0.57 -34.59 -26.34
N SER A 505 1.11 -33.55 -25.70
CA SER A 505 2.53 -33.49 -25.30
C SER A 505 2.83 -34.08 -23.92
N VAL A 506 1.82 -34.43 -23.12
CA VAL A 506 2.01 -34.94 -21.75
C VAL A 506 1.86 -36.47 -21.66
N SER A 507 1.54 -37.15 -22.76
CA SER A 507 1.40 -38.61 -22.82
C SER A 507 2.66 -39.32 -23.34
N MET A 508 3.83 -39.08 -22.74
CA MET A 508 5.01 -39.95 -22.88
C MET A 508 5.87 -39.88 -21.61
N ASP A 509 5.51 -40.68 -20.61
CA ASP A 509 6.48 -41.46 -19.81
C ASP A 509 5.72 -42.35 -18.82
N ALA A 510 5.20 -43.46 -19.34
CA ALA A 510 4.68 -44.56 -18.55
C ALA A 510 5.37 -45.84 -19.03
N SER A 511 6.46 -46.20 -18.38
CA SER A 511 7.11 -47.51 -18.49
C SER A 511 8.02 -47.72 -17.28
N VAL A 512 7.62 -48.59 -16.35
CA VAL A 512 8.38 -49.78 -15.88
C VAL A 512 7.65 -50.41 -14.68
N MET A 513 6.89 -51.47 -15.02
CA MET A 513 6.79 -52.80 -14.40
C MET A 513 6.27 -52.99 -12.95
N LEU A 514 5.00 -53.40 -12.89
CA LEU A 514 4.49 -54.69 -12.39
C LEU A 514 5.46 -55.65 -11.64
N GLN A 515 5.10 -56.01 -10.40
CA GLN A 515 4.84 -57.37 -9.87
C GLN A 515 5.14 -57.46 -8.37
N LEU A 516 4.11 -57.66 -7.54
CA LEU A 516 3.98 -58.83 -6.67
C LEU A 516 2.77 -58.65 -5.73
N SER A 517 1.77 -59.49 -5.99
CA SER A 517 0.60 -59.73 -5.17
C SER A 517 0.92 -60.64 -3.98
N GLN A 518 0.13 -60.48 -2.92
CA GLN A 518 -0.05 -61.41 -1.80
C GLN A 518 1.09 -61.51 -0.78
N LEU A 519 0.86 -60.96 0.41
CA LEU A 519 1.13 -61.63 1.69
C LEU A 519 0.38 -60.90 2.81
N SER A 520 -0.41 -61.69 3.55
CA SER A 520 -1.19 -61.34 4.72
C SER A 520 -0.34 -61.36 6.01
N SER A 521 -0.46 -60.31 6.82
CA SER A 521 -0.16 -60.26 8.27
C SER A 521 1.34 -60.15 8.68
N PRO A 522 1.66 -59.72 9.93
CA PRO A 522 2.47 -58.53 10.17
C PRO A 522 3.88 -58.85 10.66
N LYS A 523 4.88 -58.07 10.24
CA LYS A 523 6.14 -57.90 10.99
C LYS A 523 6.93 -56.69 10.49
N SER A 524 7.31 -55.86 11.45
CA SER A 524 8.22 -54.73 11.33
C SER A 524 9.58 -55.19 10.78
N ILE A 525 10.10 -54.50 9.76
CA ILE A 525 11.49 -54.67 9.32
C ILE A 525 12.11 -53.29 9.12
N TYR A 526 13.09 -52.99 9.98
CA TYR A 526 14.11 -51.95 9.80
C TYR A 526 15.11 -52.41 8.75
N LEU A 527 15.55 -51.51 7.86
CA LEU A 527 16.78 -51.68 7.09
C LEU A 527 17.60 -50.39 7.15
N GLY A 528 18.79 -50.53 7.72
CA GLY A 528 19.87 -49.56 7.72
C GLY A 528 20.97 -49.90 6.70
N GLU A 529 21.85 -48.92 6.56
CA GLU A 529 23.11 -48.76 5.83
C GLU A 529 23.88 -49.98 5.27
N THR A 530 24.47 -49.77 4.07
CA THR A 530 25.77 -50.29 3.58
C THR A 530 26.28 -49.28 2.52
N SER A 531 27.39 -48.55 2.69
CA SER A 531 28.83 -48.88 2.78
C SER A 531 29.57 -48.74 1.44
N LEU A 532 30.68 -47.99 1.46
CA LEU A 532 31.85 -48.18 0.59
C LEU A 532 33.11 -47.93 1.43
N ALA A 533 33.87 -49.01 1.61
CA ALA A 533 35.20 -49.11 2.25
C ALA A 533 36.29 -48.61 1.27
N ASN A 534 37.60 -48.50 1.52
CA ASN A 534 38.55 -48.83 2.61
C ASN A 534 39.90 -48.22 2.15
N ALA A 535 40.81 -47.87 3.09
CA ALA A 535 42.25 -48.20 3.08
C ALA A 535 43.12 -47.15 3.82
N ALA A 536 44.07 -47.69 4.59
CA ALA A 536 44.89 -47.05 5.61
C ALA A 536 46.26 -46.54 5.11
N LEU A 537 46.91 -45.64 5.87
CA LEU A 537 48.26 -45.78 6.45
C LEU A 537 48.78 -44.44 7.04
N SER A 538 49.80 -44.58 7.88
CA SER A 538 50.24 -43.79 9.03
C SER A 538 51.42 -42.83 8.81
N ASP A 539 51.53 -41.86 9.73
CA ASP A 539 52.72 -41.23 10.33
C ASP A 539 53.65 -40.21 9.60
N VAL A 540 54.12 -39.29 10.45
CA VAL A 540 55.34 -38.43 10.43
C VAL A 540 55.22 -36.96 9.97
N SER A 541 55.59 -36.08 10.91
CA SER A 541 55.81 -34.63 10.86
C SER A 541 57.10 -34.20 10.12
N PHE A 542 57.13 -33.02 9.48
CA PHE A 542 58.17 -31.96 9.58
C PHE A 542 57.93 -30.83 8.52
N GLY A 543 57.93 -29.56 8.97
CA GLY A 543 58.52 -28.39 8.28
C GLY A 543 57.87 -27.76 7.01
N PRO A 544 57.87 -26.41 6.85
CA PRO A 544 57.24 -25.64 5.74
C PRO A 544 58.18 -25.52 4.50
N PRO A 545 57.83 -24.92 3.32
CA PRO A 545 56.88 -23.82 3.07
C PRO A 545 56.08 -23.80 1.73
N SER A 546 55.22 -22.78 1.63
CA SER A 546 54.79 -22.04 0.41
C SER A 546 53.56 -22.48 -0.42
N VAL A 547 52.58 -21.54 -0.43
CA VAL A 547 51.83 -20.99 -1.58
C VAL A 547 50.80 -21.87 -2.33
N ARG A 548 49.52 -21.66 -1.97
CA ARG A 548 48.29 -21.45 -2.79
C ARG A 548 47.10 -22.21 -2.21
N GLY A 549 45.98 -21.51 -1.99
CA GLY A 549 44.68 -22.15 -1.84
C GLY A 549 43.72 -21.41 -0.91
N ALA A 550 42.61 -20.96 -1.51
CA ALA A 550 41.26 -20.96 -0.96
C ALA A 550 41.07 -20.50 0.50
N ILE A 551 40.59 -19.26 0.63
CA ILE A 551 39.91 -18.81 1.84
C ILE A 551 38.50 -19.40 1.85
N ALA A 552 38.28 -20.40 2.72
CA ALA A 552 36.96 -20.76 3.19
C ALA A 552 36.63 -19.85 4.38
N PHE A 553 35.68 -18.94 4.21
CA PHE A 553 35.05 -18.23 5.33
C PHE A 553 33.81 -19.00 5.75
N ILE A 554 33.80 -19.40 7.02
CA ILE A 554 32.60 -19.70 7.80
C ILE A 554 32.02 -18.35 8.25
N PRO A 555 30.73 -18.05 7.98
CA PRO A 555 30.02 -17.06 8.77
C PRO A 555 28.82 -17.67 9.50
N PHE A 556 28.70 -17.23 10.73
CA PHE A 556 27.60 -17.42 11.65
C PHE A 556 26.26 -16.95 11.08
N ASN A 557 25.20 -17.70 11.39
CA ASN A 557 23.80 -17.37 11.11
C ASN A 557 23.30 -16.23 12.01
N ILE A 558 23.00 -15.08 11.40
CA ILE A 558 21.97 -14.14 11.87
C ILE A 558 21.17 -13.73 10.62
N TYR A 559 19.96 -14.27 10.45
CA TYR A 559 19.09 -13.91 9.34
C TYR A 559 17.98 -12.97 9.83
N THR A 560 17.99 -11.74 9.33
CA THR A 560 16.84 -10.83 9.34
C THR A 560 16.49 -10.40 7.91
N THR A 561 15.18 -10.44 7.64
CA THR A 561 14.37 -9.61 6.72
C THR A 561 14.31 -9.92 5.21
N SER A 562 13.04 -9.96 4.77
CA SER A 562 12.45 -10.42 3.51
C SER A 562 12.71 -9.54 2.27
N GLN A 563 12.60 -10.17 1.09
CA GLN A 563 13.10 -9.67 -0.20
C GLN A 563 12.24 -8.62 -0.94
N CYS A 564 11.09 -8.19 -0.42
CA CYS A 564 10.40 -7.02 -1.01
C CYS A 564 11.10 -5.69 -0.67
N CYS A 565 11.97 -5.67 0.34
CA CYS A 565 12.77 -4.49 0.68
C CYS A 565 14.06 -4.35 -0.14
N ILE A 566 14.43 -5.33 -1.00
CA ILE A 566 15.70 -5.26 -1.75
C ILE A 566 15.66 -4.16 -2.80
N LEU A 567 14.54 -3.92 -3.48
CA LEU A 567 14.47 -2.81 -4.45
C LEU A 567 14.57 -1.43 -3.75
N VAL A 568 14.02 -1.31 -2.53
CA VAL A 568 14.02 -0.06 -1.75
C VAL A 568 15.36 0.18 -1.03
N LEU A 569 16.03 -0.86 -0.53
CA LEU A 569 17.32 -0.76 0.14
C LEU A 569 18.52 -0.69 -0.82
N VAL A 570 18.47 -1.38 -1.97
CA VAL A 570 19.55 -1.31 -2.97
C VAL A 570 19.60 0.08 -3.60
N LEU A 571 18.45 0.70 -3.88
CA LEU A 571 18.40 2.05 -4.45
C LEU A 571 18.71 3.16 -3.44
N ALA A 572 18.37 2.99 -2.15
CA ALA A 572 18.80 3.94 -1.11
C ALA A 572 20.33 3.93 -0.89
N ASN A 573 20.97 2.76 -0.99
CA ASN A 573 22.42 2.62 -0.88
C ASN A 573 23.17 3.13 -2.12
N GLU A 574 22.59 3.00 -3.33
CA GLU A 574 23.20 3.54 -4.54
C GLU A 574 23.13 5.07 -4.60
N VAL A 575 22.07 5.69 -4.07
CA VAL A 575 22.00 7.17 -3.96
C VAL A 575 22.98 7.69 -2.90
N GLN A 576 23.17 6.99 -1.78
CA GLN A 576 24.21 7.35 -0.79
C GLN A 576 25.64 7.17 -1.33
N ASN A 577 25.91 6.13 -2.12
CA ASN A 577 27.22 5.90 -2.73
C ASN A 577 27.52 6.83 -3.91
N ALA A 578 26.50 7.30 -4.64
CA ALA A 578 26.67 8.34 -5.66
C ALA A 578 27.06 9.69 -5.04
N THR A 579 26.52 10.04 -3.86
CA THR A 579 26.93 11.24 -3.12
C THR A 579 28.32 11.14 -2.49
N SER A 580 28.76 9.96 -2.05
CA SER A 580 30.11 9.78 -1.48
C SER A 580 31.21 9.81 -2.56
N HIS A 581 30.93 9.35 -3.79
CA HIS A 581 31.87 9.46 -4.92
C HIS A 581 32.00 10.87 -5.48
N ALA A 582 30.95 11.70 -5.44
CA ALA A 582 31.04 13.11 -5.84
C ALA A 582 31.87 13.96 -4.86
N VAL A 583 31.84 13.65 -3.56
CA VAL A 583 32.64 14.32 -2.52
C VAL A 583 34.12 13.88 -2.58
N HIS A 584 34.40 12.63 -2.95
CA HIS A 584 35.77 12.14 -3.05
C HIS A 584 36.53 12.62 -4.32
N GLN A 585 35.82 12.89 -5.43
CA GLN A 585 36.43 13.46 -6.63
C GLN A 585 36.73 14.96 -6.54
N LYS A 586 35.97 15.74 -5.75
CA LYS A 586 36.32 17.15 -5.48
C LYS A 586 37.50 17.33 -4.52
N ARG A 587 37.78 16.35 -3.65
CA ARG A 587 38.95 16.38 -2.75
C ARG A 587 40.29 15.98 -3.39
N GLN A 588 40.27 15.37 -4.58
CA GLN A 588 41.50 15.02 -5.32
C GLN A 588 41.88 15.99 -6.44
N ARG A 589 41.01 16.93 -6.82
CA ARG A 589 41.35 18.02 -7.76
C ARG A 589 41.91 19.30 -7.12
N GLY A 590 41.92 19.41 -5.79
CA GLY A 590 42.48 20.55 -5.04
C GLY A 590 43.89 20.35 -4.46
N LYS A 591 44.63 19.31 -4.86
CA LYS A 591 45.96 18.98 -4.29
C LYS A 591 47.08 18.80 -5.34
N LYS A 592 46.93 19.37 -6.54
CA LYS A 592 47.96 19.31 -7.60
C LYS A 592 48.34 20.67 -8.23
N GLU A 593 48.12 21.77 -7.53
CA GLU A 593 48.74 23.07 -7.86
C GLU A 593 49.28 23.69 -6.57
N ASN A 594 50.51 23.32 -6.22
CA ASN A 594 51.50 24.08 -5.44
C ASN A 594 52.71 23.19 -5.19
N MET A 595 53.53 23.02 -6.22
CA MET A 595 54.94 22.65 -6.09
C MET A 595 55.69 23.07 -7.36
N ARG A 596 55.91 24.38 -7.49
CA ARG A 596 57.15 25.03 -7.92
C ARG A 596 57.01 26.54 -7.83
#